data_AF-A0A5C7DVS3-F1
#
_entry.id   AF-A0A5C7DVS3-F1
#
_cell.length_a   1.000
_cell.length_b   1.000
_cell.length_c   1.000
_cell.angle_alpha   90.00
_cell.angle_beta   90.00
_cell.angle_gamma   90.00
#
_symmetry.space_group_name_H-M   'P 1'
#
loop_
_entity.id
_entity.type
_entity.pdbx_description
1 polymer ?
#
loop_
_entity_poly.entity_id
_entity_poly.type
_entity_poly.pdbx_seq_one_letter_code
_entity_poly.pdbx_strand_id
1 'polypeptide(L)'
;MQITSYNNSFYFMQSPYQNKQKEENQEDNFSKDNPQLNTENKNNKKEEKEEKTQKVNGKDLNEAEVRQVRELEKIDREVRAHEAAHQAAGGALAGAASFGYTRGPDNRMYAVEGEVPIRMQKGNTPEETIANAMQVIAAAMAPADPSPQDYKVAANAMQMQNDARMEQAKIKAEELKAQNEKFKNEDDETNSLNSKAIKSYTQNSSQDYIGSQYNKSA
;
A
#
# COMPACT_ATOMS: atom_id res chain seq x y z
N MET A 1 42.65 12.10 35.68
CA MET A 1 42.00 11.08 34.83
C MET A 1 40.81 10.54 35.60
N GLN A 2 39.60 10.94 35.22
CA GLN A 2 38.35 10.43 35.79
C GLN A 2 37.58 9.77 34.64
N ILE A 3 37.28 8.49 34.81
CA ILE A 3 36.55 7.68 33.83
C ILE A 3 35.08 7.77 34.24
N THR A 4 34.28 8.49 33.47
CA THR A 4 32.82 8.50 33.62
C THR A 4 32.24 7.32 32.84
N SER A 5 31.73 6.35 33.59
CA SER A 5 30.95 5.22 33.12
C SER A 5 29.57 5.69 32.65
N TYR A 6 29.25 5.47 31.37
CA TYR A 6 27.91 5.66 30.83
C TYR A 6 27.08 4.39 31.04
N ASN A 7 26.07 4.49 31.91
CA ASN A 7 25.00 3.52 32.04
C ASN A 7 24.01 3.73 30.88
N ASN A 8 24.01 2.82 29.89
CA ASN A 8 22.94 2.76 28.90
C ASN A 8 21.77 1.97 29.47
N SER A 9 20.76 2.70 29.95
CA SER A 9 19.43 2.14 30.21
C SER A 9 18.81 1.69 28.89
N PHE A 10 18.70 0.38 28.71
CA PHE A 10 17.91 -0.25 27.65
C PHE A 10 16.44 0.15 27.81
N TYR A 11 15.98 1.11 27.01
CA TYR A 11 14.56 1.30 26.77
C TYR A 11 14.08 0.18 25.85
N PHE A 12 13.39 -0.80 26.44
CA PHE A 12 12.58 -1.78 25.71
C PHE A 12 11.45 -1.01 25.01
N MET A 13 11.65 -0.63 23.74
CA MET A 13 10.52 -0.34 22.86
C MET A 13 9.89 -1.68 22.46
N GLN A 14 8.60 -1.78 22.72
CA GLN A 14 7.77 -2.94 22.43
C GLN A 14 7.71 -3.13 20.90
N SER A 15 8.45 -4.11 20.38
CA SER A 15 8.36 -4.52 18.98
C SER A 15 6.91 -4.95 18.68
N PRO A 16 6.31 -4.56 17.55
CA PRO A 16 4.93 -4.93 17.21
C PRO A 16 4.74 -6.44 17.00
N TYR A 17 5.84 -7.20 16.86
CA TYR A 17 5.83 -8.64 16.66
C TYR A 17 5.59 -9.43 17.95
N GLN A 18 4.50 -9.15 18.66
CA GLN A 18 4.15 -9.95 19.82
C GLN A 18 2.64 -10.01 20.08
N ASN A 19 1.90 -10.71 19.21
CA ASN A 19 0.81 -11.58 19.65
C ASN A 19 0.27 -12.46 18.51
N LYS A 20 0.21 -13.78 18.73
CA LYS A 20 -1.01 -14.62 18.74
C LYS A 20 -0.64 -16.09 18.52
N GLN A 21 -0.37 -16.81 19.61
CA GLN A 21 -0.45 -18.28 19.58
C GLN A 21 -1.93 -18.65 19.54
N LYS A 22 -2.33 -19.40 18.51
CA LYS A 22 -3.55 -20.22 18.53
C LYS A 22 -3.11 -21.67 18.74
N GLU A 23 -3.75 -22.27 19.74
CA GLU A 23 -3.70 -23.67 20.11
C GLU A 23 -4.13 -24.56 18.93
N GLU A 24 -3.34 -25.59 18.63
CA GLU A 24 -3.86 -26.86 18.09
C GLU A 24 -2.91 -27.98 18.53
N ASN A 25 -3.35 -28.71 19.56
CA ASN A 25 -2.78 -29.97 19.99
C ASN A 25 -3.21 -31.06 19.00
N GLN A 26 -2.26 -31.74 18.37
CA GLN A 26 -2.48 -33.11 17.89
C GLN A 26 -1.32 -33.98 18.35
N GLU A 27 -1.66 -34.82 19.32
CA GLU A 27 -0.90 -35.98 19.77
C GLU A 27 -0.91 -37.04 18.67
N ASP A 28 0.26 -37.50 18.23
CA ASP A 28 0.38 -38.81 17.59
C ASP A 28 1.33 -39.69 18.41
N ASN A 29 0.68 -40.55 19.19
CA ASN A 29 1.26 -41.68 19.88
C ASN A 29 1.59 -42.79 18.87
N PHE A 30 2.87 -43.15 18.76
CA PHE A 30 3.24 -44.51 18.33
C PHE A 30 4.20 -45.11 19.36
N SER A 31 3.72 -46.15 20.04
CA SER A 31 4.51 -47.05 20.88
C SER A 31 4.19 -48.49 20.48
N LYS A 32 5.17 -49.38 20.77
CA LYS A 32 5.17 -50.87 20.81
C LYS A 32 5.73 -51.56 19.56
N ASP A 33 6.68 -52.51 19.59
CA ASP A 33 7.30 -53.36 20.64
C ASP A 33 8.67 -53.89 20.11
N ASN A 34 9.82 -53.78 20.81
CA ASN A 34 10.47 -54.72 21.77
C ASN A 34 11.19 -55.96 21.13
N PRO A 35 12.12 -56.70 21.80
CA PRO A 35 13.33 -56.37 22.58
C PRO A 35 14.58 -57.26 22.24
N GLN A 36 15.81 -56.83 22.58
CA GLN A 36 16.82 -57.74 23.18
C GLN A 36 18.05 -57.05 23.79
N LEU A 37 18.04 -57.05 25.12
CA LEU A 37 19.12 -57.21 26.11
C LEU A 37 20.56 -57.43 25.61
N ASN A 38 21.51 -56.60 26.08
CA ASN A 38 22.78 -57.14 26.60
C ASN A 38 23.37 -56.27 27.72
N THR A 39 23.45 -56.90 28.90
CA THR A 39 24.43 -56.77 30.00
C THR A 39 24.86 -55.39 30.51
N GLU A 40 24.34 -55.09 31.71
CA GLU A 40 25.05 -54.65 32.91
C GLU A 40 26.47 -54.08 32.74
N ASN A 41 26.60 -52.78 33.03
CA ASN A 41 27.78 -52.29 33.73
C ASN A 41 27.39 -51.12 34.66
N LYS A 42 27.19 -51.44 35.94
CA LYS A 42 27.11 -50.44 37.02
C LYS A 42 28.50 -49.84 37.21
N ASN A 43 28.66 -48.55 36.93
CA ASN A 43 29.69 -47.73 37.57
C ASN A 43 29.17 -46.29 37.74
N ASN A 44 28.83 -45.96 38.99
CA ASN A 44 28.61 -44.60 39.46
C ASN A 44 29.90 -43.78 39.34
N LYS A 45 29.89 -42.66 38.60
CA LYS A 45 30.77 -41.52 38.89
C LYS A 45 30.33 -40.23 38.18
N LYS A 46 29.90 -39.26 39.00
CA LYS A 46 29.78 -37.82 38.77
C LYS A 46 28.82 -37.36 37.66
N GLU A 47 27.69 -36.83 38.09
CA GLU A 47 26.86 -35.90 37.31
C GLU A 47 27.65 -34.59 37.07
N GLU A 48 28.54 -34.61 36.07
CA GLU A 48 28.80 -33.40 35.29
C GLU A 48 27.54 -33.17 34.46
N LYS A 49 26.82 -32.07 34.71
CA LYS A 49 25.81 -31.57 33.77
C LYS A 49 26.55 -31.22 32.48
N GLU A 50 26.80 -32.21 31.63
CA GLU A 50 27.12 -31.96 30.22
C GLU A 50 25.89 -31.25 29.65
N GLU A 51 25.99 -29.93 29.46
CA GLU A 51 25.01 -29.19 28.69
C GLU A 51 24.95 -29.83 27.31
N LYS A 52 23.83 -30.48 27.00
CA LYS A 52 23.60 -31.05 25.67
C LYS A 52 23.61 -29.91 24.67
N THR A 53 24.66 -29.84 23.86
CA THR A 53 24.78 -28.88 22.77
C THR A 53 24.26 -29.49 21.46
N GLN A 54 23.70 -28.64 20.61
CA GLN A 54 23.27 -28.97 19.25
C GLN A 54 24.05 -28.13 18.25
N LYS A 55 24.51 -28.76 17.18
CA LYS A 55 25.19 -28.07 16.09
C LYS A 55 24.17 -27.35 15.20
N VAL A 56 24.16 -26.02 15.22
CA VAL A 56 23.32 -25.15 14.37
C VAL A 56 24.23 -24.21 13.58
N ASN A 57 24.09 -24.19 12.25
CA ASN A 57 24.89 -23.33 11.36
C ASN A 57 26.41 -23.40 11.60
N GLY A 58 26.91 -24.55 12.07
CA GLY A 58 28.33 -24.76 12.35
C GLY A 58 28.80 -24.35 13.75
N LYS A 59 27.89 -23.92 14.63
CA LYS A 59 28.15 -23.63 16.05
C LYS A 59 27.48 -24.65 16.95
N ASP A 60 28.18 -25.08 17.99
CA ASP A 60 27.60 -25.90 19.06
C ASP A 60 26.90 -24.95 20.03
N LEU A 61 25.58 -25.06 20.09
CA LEU A 61 24.70 -24.19 20.84
C LEU A 61 23.97 -24.98 21.91
N ASN A 62 23.78 -24.42 23.11
CA ASN A 62 22.90 -25.02 24.10
C ASN A 62 21.42 -24.87 23.66
N GLU A 63 20.52 -25.56 24.36
CA GLU A 63 19.10 -25.57 24.01
C GLU A 63 18.46 -24.16 24.00
N ALA A 64 18.90 -23.26 24.89
CA ALA A 64 18.39 -21.90 24.94
C ALA A 64 18.84 -21.07 23.72
N GLU A 65 20.10 -21.21 23.31
CA GLU A 65 20.65 -20.57 22.11
C GLU A 65 19.99 -21.10 20.84
N VAL A 66 19.71 -22.41 20.75
CA VAL A 66 18.95 -22.98 19.64
C VAL A 66 17.55 -22.35 19.54
N ARG A 67 16.84 -22.22 20.66
CA ARG A 67 15.53 -21.55 20.68
C ARG A 67 15.62 -20.10 20.21
N GLN A 68 16.67 -19.38 20.64
CA GLN A 68 16.90 -18.02 20.20
C GLN A 68 17.14 -17.92 18.68
N VAL A 69 17.93 -18.82 18.10
CA VAL A 69 18.14 -18.85 16.63
C VAL A 69 16.82 -19.08 15.90
N ARG A 70 16.01 -20.04 16.35
CA ARG A 70 14.70 -20.32 15.72
C ARG A 70 13.75 -19.12 15.77
N GLU A 71 13.76 -18.38 16.87
CA GLU A 71 12.96 -17.16 16.99
C GLU A 71 13.47 -16.07 16.03
N LEU A 72 14.77 -15.87 15.95
CA LEU A 72 15.37 -14.91 15.00
C LEU A 72 15.10 -15.29 13.54
N GLU A 73 15.14 -16.58 13.19
CA GLU A 73 14.76 -17.08 11.86
C GLU A 73 13.29 -16.82 11.54
N LYS A 74 12.41 -16.97 12.53
CA LYS A 74 10.98 -16.65 12.39
C LYS A 74 10.78 -15.16 12.15
N ILE A 75 11.39 -14.30 12.98
CA ILE A 75 11.30 -12.84 12.85
C ILE A 75 11.84 -12.38 11.50
N ASP A 76 13.02 -12.86 11.07
CA ASP A 76 13.62 -12.48 9.78
C ASP A 76 12.68 -12.79 8.60
N ARG A 77 12.06 -13.97 8.61
CA ARG A 77 11.08 -14.34 7.58
C ARG A 77 9.86 -13.42 7.60
N GLU A 78 9.34 -13.09 8.79
CA GLU A 78 8.18 -12.23 8.96
C GLU A 78 8.45 -10.80 8.49
N VAL A 79 9.58 -10.21 8.90
CA VAL A 79 10.01 -8.88 8.48
C VAL A 79 10.19 -8.83 6.96
N ARG A 80 10.89 -9.80 6.36
CA ARG A 80 11.07 -9.84 4.90
C ARG A 80 9.76 -9.98 4.15
N ALA A 81 8.84 -10.80 4.65
CA ALA A 81 7.51 -10.93 4.04
C ALA A 81 6.70 -9.64 4.16
N HIS A 82 6.80 -8.94 5.30
CA HIS A 82 6.19 -7.64 5.53
C HIS A 82 6.69 -6.61 4.51
N GLU A 83 8.00 -6.44 4.39
CA GLU A 83 8.58 -5.49 3.42
C GLU A 83 8.28 -5.88 1.97
N ALA A 84 8.34 -7.18 1.65
CA ALA A 84 8.02 -7.64 0.30
C ALA A 84 6.56 -7.31 -0.10
N ALA A 85 5.61 -7.36 0.84
CA ALA A 85 4.22 -7.00 0.59
C ALA A 85 4.09 -5.51 0.23
N HIS A 86 4.76 -4.62 0.97
CA HIS A 86 4.80 -3.20 0.63
C HIS A 86 5.38 -2.95 -0.76
N GLN A 87 6.51 -3.58 -1.11
CA GLN A 87 7.15 -3.41 -2.41
C GLN A 87 6.26 -3.90 -3.56
N ALA A 88 5.70 -5.10 -3.41
CA ALA A 88 4.85 -5.71 -4.43
C ALA A 88 3.61 -4.86 -4.70
N ALA A 89 2.96 -4.35 -3.66
CA ALA A 89 1.77 -3.53 -3.78
C ALA A 89 2.07 -2.09 -4.19
N GLY A 90 3.23 -1.52 -3.85
CA GLY A 90 3.60 -0.15 -4.21
C GLY A 90 4.16 0.00 -5.62
N GLY A 91 4.75 -1.04 -6.19
CA GLY A 91 5.27 -1.02 -7.56
C GLY A 91 6.25 0.15 -7.76
N ALA A 92 5.99 0.98 -8.77
CA ALA A 92 6.85 2.15 -9.09
C ALA A 92 6.88 3.24 -7.99
N LEU A 93 5.90 3.25 -7.09
CA LEU A 93 5.84 4.20 -5.96
C LEU A 93 6.60 3.67 -4.73
N ALA A 94 6.87 2.37 -4.65
CA ALA A 94 7.70 1.80 -3.60
C ALA A 94 9.19 1.87 -3.95
N GLY A 95 10.01 2.19 -2.95
CA GLY A 95 11.46 2.07 -3.05
C GLY A 95 11.98 0.68 -2.70
N ALA A 96 13.31 0.59 -2.59
CA ALA A 96 13.96 -0.62 -2.10
C ALA A 96 13.72 -0.79 -0.59
N ALA A 97 13.46 -2.02 -0.16
CA ALA A 97 13.41 -2.38 1.25
C ALA A 97 14.78 -2.17 1.91
N SER A 98 14.75 -1.61 3.11
CA SER A 98 15.91 -1.52 4.01
C SER A 98 15.65 -2.38 5.24
N PHE A 99 16.71 -2.93 5.85
CA PHE A 99 16.60 -3.84 6.98
C PHE A 99 17.61 -3.50 8.06
N GLY A 100 17.17 -3.56 9.31
CA GLY A 100 18.05 -3.57 10.47
C GLY A 100 18.24 -4.98 10.98
N TYR A 101 19.47 -5.28 11.42
CA TYR A 101 19.91 -6.65 11.68
C TYR A 101 20.40 -6.86 13.10
N THR A 102 20.13 -8.04 13.64
CA THR A 102 20.72 -8.55 14.89
C THR A 102 21.55 -9.79 14.61
N ARG A 103 22.70 -9.92 15.29
CA ARG A 103 23.53 -11.13 15.23
C ARG A 103 23.00 -12.19 16.21
N GLY A 104 22.74 -13.40 15.72
CA GLY A 104 22.38 -14.56 16.53
C GLY A 104 23.59 -15.24 17.19
N PRO A 105 23.37 -16.17 18.15
CA PRO A 105 24.44 -16.93 18.81
C PRO A 105 25.17 -17.89 17.84
N ASP A 106 24.55 -18.17 16.69
CA ASP A 106 25.15 -18.88 15.57
C ASP A 106 26.03 -18.00 14.66
N ASN A 107 26.29 -16.74 15.05
CA ASN A 107 27.03 -15.71 14.33
C ASN A 107 26.42 -15.22 13.01
N ARG A 108 25.19 -15.60 12.67
CA ARG A 108 24.46 -15.11 11.50
C ARG A 108 23.72 -13.82 11.80
N MET A 109 23.42 -13.05 10.76
CA MET A 109 22.61 -11.82 10.85
C MET A 109 21.18 -12.12 10.46
N TYR A 110 20.23 -11.60 11.24
CA TYR A 110 18.79 -11.75 11.05
C TYR A 110 18.15 -10.37 11.01
N ALA A 111 17.29 -10.12 10.01
CA ALA A 111 16.50 -8.89 9.94
C ALA A 111 15.47 -8.90 11.07
N VAL A 112 15.50 -7.87 11.90
CA VAL A 112 14.56 -7.71 13.03
C VAL A 112 13.66 -6.49 12.87
N GLU A 113 14.01 -5.63 11.91
CA GLU A 113 13.25 -4.46 11.49
C GLU A 113 13.44 -4.25 9.99
N GLY A 114 12.46 -3.62 9.36
CA GLY A 114 12.48 -3.30 7.95
C GLY A 114 11.63 -2.06 7.66
N GLU A 115 11.91 -1.43 6.52
CA GLU A 115 11.04 -0.40 5.97
C GLU A 115 11.13 -0.34 4.44
N VAL A 116 10.01 0.04 3.81
CA VAL A 116 9.91 0.33 2.39
C VAL A 116 9.40 1.77 2.23
N PRO A 117 10.20 2.70 1.68
CA PRO A 117 9.74 4.05 1.46
C PRO A 117 8.69 4.08 0.34
N ILE A 118 7.50 4.60 0.64
CA ILE A 118 6.42 4.77 -0.34
C ILE A 118 6.32 6.24 -0.73
N ARG A 119 6.53 6.54 -2.01
CA ARG A 119 6.47 7.90 -2.55
C ARG A 119 5.02 8.37 -2.66
N MET A 120 4.74 9.48 -1.99
CA MET A 120 3.46 10.16 -2.06
C MET A 120 3.56 11.34 -3.04
N GLN A 121 3.14 11.12 -4.29
CA GLN A 121 3.23 12.13 -5.36
C GLN A 121 1.89 12.36 -6.04
N LYS A 122 1.55 13.64 -6.26
CA LYS A 122 0.42 14.02 -7.11
C LYS A 122 0.77 13.78 -8.57
N GLY A 123 -0.23 13.44 -9.37
CA GLY A 123 -0.11 13.38 -10.83
C GLY A 123 -0.31 14.74 -11.47
N ASN A 124 -0.17 14.81 -12.80
CA ASN A 124 -0.45 16.02 -13.58
C ASN A 124 -1.94 16.30 -13.70
N THR A 125 -2.78 15.27 -13.51
CA THR A 125 -4.24 15.37 -13.53
C THR A 125 -4.83 14.89 -12.20
N PRO A 126 -6.07 15.30 -11.86
CA PRO A 126 -6.79 14.75 -10.71
C PRO A 126 -6.94 13.23 -10.81
N GLU A 127 -7.20 12.69 -12.00
CA GLU A 127 -7.32 11.26 -12.26
C GLU A 127 -6.04 10.51 -11.92
N GLU A 128 -4.89 11.01 -12.39
CA GLU A 128 -3.58 10.44 -12.08
C GLU A 128 -3.25 10.55 -10.59
N THR A 129 -3.64 11.66 -9.95
CA THR A 129 -3.47 11.82 -8.50
C THR A 129 -4.32 10.81 -7.72
N ILE A 130 -5.56 10.55 -8.14
CA ILE A 130 -6.43 9.53 -7.54
C ILE A 130 -5.79 8.14 -7.68
N ALA A 131 -5.26 7.83 -8.87
CA ALA A 131 -4.60 6.54 -9.12
C ALA A 131 -3.35 6.37 -8.25
N ASN A 132 -2.48 7.39 -8.19
CA ASN A 132 -1.29 7.38 -7.33
C ASN A 132 -1.67 7.22 -5.85
N ALA A 133 -2.67 7.97 -5.39
CA ALA A 133 -3.15 7.87 -4.01
C ALA A 133 -3.68 6.46 -3.68
N MET A 134 -4.46 5.85 -4.59
CA MET A 134 -4.95 4.48 -4.43
C MET A 134 -3.80 3.47 -4.33
N GLN A 135 -2.79 3.62 -5.18
CA GLN A 135 -1.61 2.76 -5.15
C GLN A 135 -0.84 2.90 -3.83
N VAL A 136 -0.68 4.12 -3.30
CA VAL A 136 -0.04 4.35 -2.00
C VAL A 136 -0.84 3.75 -0.85
N ILE A 137 -2.18 3.87 -0.86
CA ILE A 137 -3.06 3.24 0.14
C ILE A 137 -2.89 1.72 0.10
N ALA A 138 -2.94 1.13 -1.11
CA ALA A 138 -2.77 -0.31 -1.29
C ALA A 138 -1.41 -0.78 -0.78
N ALA A 139 -0.34 -0.06 -1.12
CA ALA A 139 1.02 -0.35 -0.67
C ALA A 139 1.15 -0.33 0.85
N ALA A 140 0.68 0.73 1.49
CA ALA A 140 0.76 0.88 2.93
C ALA A 140 -0.07 -0.18 3.68
N MET A 141 -1.24 -0.54 3.15
CA MET A 141 -2.11 -1.54 3.78
C MET A 141 -1.82 -2.99 3.35
N ALA A 142 -0.79 -3.23 2.54
CA ALA A 142 -0.53 -4.54 1.94
C ALA A 142 -0.09 -5.65 2.92
N PRO A 143 0.77 -5.39 3.92
CA PRO A 143 1.12 -6.42 4.88
C PRO A 143 -0.10 -6.92 5.65
N ALA A 144 -0.06 -8.17 6.11
CA ALA A 144 -1.16 -8.76 6.88
C ALA A 144 -1.40 -8.07 8.23
N ASP A 145 -0.36 -7.45 8.79
CA ASP A 145 -0.42 -6.66 10.01
C ASP A 145 0.32 -5.32 9.80
N PRO A 146 -0.32 -4.32 9.16
CA PRO A 146 0.31 -3.02 8.90
C PRO A 146 0.69 -2.30 10.19
N SER A 147 1.83 -1.60 10.19
CA SER A 147 2.28 -0.83 11.35
C SER A 147 1.49 0.48 11.53
N PRO A 148 1.56 1.12 12.71
CA PRO A 148 1.00 2.46 12.90
C PRO A 148 1.54 3.53 11.93
N GLN A 149 2.76 3.35 11.41
CA GLN A 149 3.32 4.25 10.41
C GLN A 149 2.64 4.05 9.05
N ASP A 150 2.37 2.81 8.68
CA ASP A 150 1.69 2.48 7.42
C ASP A 150 0.27 3.02 7.40
N TYR A 151 -0.45 2.91 8.51
CA TYR A 151 -1.77 3.53 8.65
C TYR A 151 -1.73 5.05 8.45
N LYS A 152 -0.69 5.74 8.92
CA LYS A 152 -0.52 7.18 8.68
C LYS A 152 -0.28 7.49 7.21
N VAL A 153 0.56 6.70 6.54
CA VAL A 153 0.81 6.84 5.09
C VAL A 153 -0.50 6.62 4.31
N ALA A 154 -1.26 5.57 4.64
CA ALA A 154 -2.57 5.31 4.05
C ALA A 154 -3.55 6.46 4.28
N ALA A 155 -3.65 6.98 5.50
CA ALA A 155 -4.54 8.10 5.83
C ALA A 155 -4.20 9.37 5.06
N ASN A 156 -2.91 9.71 4.96
CA ASN A 156 -2.45 10.85 4.17
C ASN A 156 -2.76 10.68 2.67
N ALA A 157 -2.61 9.46 2.14
CA ALA A 157 -2.99 9.17 0.76
C ALA A 157 -4.50 9.22 0.53
N MET A 158 -5.32 8.80 1.50
CA MET A 158 -6.78 8.99 1.45
C MET A 158 -7.17 10.47 1.38
N GLN A 159 -6.48 11.35 2.13
CA GLN A 159 -6.69 12.79 2.03
C GLN A 159 -6.34 13.29 0.63
N MET A 160 -5.19 12.91 0.09
CA MET A 160 -4.79 13.24 -1.29
C MET A 160 -5.82 12.77 -2.32
N GLN A 161 -6.37 11.57 -2.15
CA GLN A 161 -7.41 11.03 -3.02
C GLN A 161 -8.69 11.88 -2.98
N ASN A 162 -9.11 12.28 -1.79
CA ASN A 162 -10.31 13.09 -1.60
C ASN A 162 -10.15 14.49 -2.21
N ASP A 163 -9.00 15.12 -1.99
CA ASP A 163 -8.67 16.42 -2.60
C ASP A 163 -8.72 16.35 -4.13
N ALA A 164 -8.11 15.32 -4.71
CA ALA A 164 -8.13 15.12 -6.15
C ALA A 164 -9.54 14.83 -6.69
N ARG A 165 -10.39 14.10 -5.97
CA ARG A 165 -11.80 13.89 -6.36
C ARG A 165 -12.60 15.19 -6.35
N MET A 166 -12.36 16.07 -5.36
CA MET A 166 -13.00 17.38 -5.33
C MET A 166 -12.56 18.24 -6.52
N GLU A 167 -11.27 18.23 -6.87
CA GLU A 167 -10.75 18.94 -8.02
C GLU A 167 -11.33 18.41 -9.34
N GLN A 168 -11.37 17.08 -9.48
CA GLN A 168 -11.99 16.42 -10.63
C GLN A 168 -13.45 16.84 -10.84
N ALA A 169 -14.21 16.96 -9.74
CA ALA A 169 -15.62 17.37 -9.81
C ALA A 169 -15.77 18.84 -10.25
N LYS A 170 -14.87 19.74 -9.82
CA LYS A 170 -14.87 21.15 -10.24
C LYS A 170 -14.59 21.28 -11.74
N ILE A 171 -13.55 20.61 -12.23
CA ILE A 171 -13.19 20.62 -13.66
C ILE A 171 -14.36 20.13 -14.50
N LYS A 172 -15.00 19.00 -14.13
CA LYS A 172 -16.18 18.50 -14.84
C LYS A 172 -17.35 19.48 -14.83
N ALA A 173 -17.58 20.18 -13.71
CA ALA A 173 -18.64 21.19 -13.62
C ALA A 173 -18.35 22.40 -14.51
N GLU A 174 -17.09 22.84 -14.61
CA GLU A 174 -16.66 23.93 -15.49
C GLU A 174 -16.75 23.53 -16.98
N GLU A 175 -16.34 22.32 -17.33
CA GLU A 175 -16.46 21.77 -18.68
C GLU A 175 -17.93 21.71 -19.13
N LEU A 176 -18.83 21.24 -18.26
CA LEU A 176 -20.27 21.18 -18.55
C LEU A 176 -20.87 22.59 -18.72
N LYS A 177 -20.45 23.57 -17.91
CA LYS A 177 -20.88 24.97 -18.08
C LYS A 177 -20.40 25.55 -19.41
N ALA A 178 -19.13 25.34 -19.75
CA ALA A 178 -18.55 25.81 -21.00
C ALA A 178 -19.22 25.15 -22.23
N GLN A 179 -19.56 23.87 -22.15
CA GLN A 179 -20.34 23.19 -23.20
C GLN A 179 -21.73 23.82 -23.33
N ASN A 180 -22.46 24.00 -22.23
CA ASN A 180 -23.79 24.62 -22.24
C ASN A 180 -23.78 26.06 -22.79
N GLU A 181 -22.73 26.84 -22.52
CA GLU A 181 -22.57 28.18 -23.11
C GLU A 181 -22.29 28.13 -24.62
N LYS A 182 -21.48 27.17 -25.09
CA LYS A 182 -21.27 26.96 -26.53
C LYS A 182 -22.56 26.57 -27.24
N PHE A 183 -23.33 25.63 -26.70
CA PHE A 183 -24.61 25.22 -27.27
C PHE A 183 -25.62 26.38 -27.34
N LYS A 184 -25.71 27.23 -26.30
CA LYS A 184 -26.58 28.41 -26.34
C LYS A 184 -26.17 29.43 -27.42
N ASN A 185 -24.86 29.65 -27.59
CA ASN A 185 -24.36 30.59 -28.59
C ASN A 185 -24.54 30.07 -30.03
N GLU A 186 -24.44 28.75 -30.25
CA GLU A 186 -24.72 28.13 -31.56
C GLU A 186 -26.23 28.16 -31.90
N ASP A 187 -27.11 27.98 -30.90
CA ASP A 187 -28.56 28.13 -31.08
C ASP A 187 -28.97 29.60 -31.37
N ASP A 188 -28.31 30.58 -30.76
CA ASP A 188 -28.53 32.00 -31.04
C ASP A 188 -27.97 32.40 -32.43
N GLU A 189 -26.84 31.87 -32.88
CA GLU A 189 -26.31 32.11 -34.23
C GLU A 189 -27.20 31.53 -35.32
N THR A 190 -27.68 30.29 -35.14
CA THR A 190 -28.56 29.61 -36.11
C THR A 190 -29.95 30.24 -36.19
N ASN A 191 -30.54 30.68 -35.06
CA ASN A 191 -31.80 31.46 -35.08
C ASN A 191 -31.62 32.87 -35.65
N SER A 192 -30.50 33.54 -35.38
CA SER A 192 -30.17 34.86 -35.91
C SER A 192 -30.03 34.85 -37.43
N LEU A 193 -29.35 33.84 -37.99
CA LEU A 193 -29.17 33.65 -39.43
C LEU A 193 -30.50 33.31 -40.14
N ASN A 194 -31.31 32.42 -39.57
CA ASN A 194 -32.64 32.10 -40.12
C ASN A 194 -33.59 33.31 -40.07
N SER A 195 -33.57 34.11 -39.00
CA SER A 195 -34.40 35.33 -38.91
C SER A 195 -33.98 36.40 -39.93
N LYS A 196 -32.66 36.55 -40.19
CA LYS A 196 -32.14 37.48 -41.20
C LYS A 196 -32.49 37.02 -42.62
N ALA A 197 -32.40 35.72 -42.90
CA ALA A 197 -32.81 35.16 -44.18
C ALA A 197 -34.32 35.34 -44.42
N ILE A 198 -35.17 35.07 -43.43
CA ILE A 198 -36.62 35.26 -43.57
C ILE A 198 -36.99 36.75 -43.74
N LYS A 199 -36.29 37.67 -43.05
CA LYS A 199 -36.50 39.12 -43.23
C LYS A 199 -36.09 39.62 -44.61
N SER A 200 -34.99 39.11 -45.18
CA SER A 200 -34.56 39.52 -46.54
C SER A 200 -35.50 38.99 -47.63
N TYR A 201 -36.04 37.78 -47.48
CA TYR A 201 -37.04 37.24 -48.41
C TYR A 201 -38.39 38.00 -48.37
N THR A 202 -38.83 38.44 -47.18
CA THR A 202 -40.09 39.20 -47.03
C THR A 202 -39.97 40.67 -47.44
N GLN A 203 -38.80 41.30 -47.26
CA GLN A 203 -38.55 42.66 -47.76
C GLN A 203 -38.40 42.72 -49.28
N ASN A 204 -37.79 41.72 -49.94
CA ASN A 204 -37.73 41.68 -51.41
C ASN A 204 -39.08 41.34 -52.06
N SER A 205 -39.91 40.50 -51.44
CA SER A 205 -41.23 40.17 -52.00
C SER A 205 -42.26 41.30 -51.91
N SER A 206 -41.95 42.38 -51.19
CA SER A 206 -42.84 43.54 -51.04
C SER A 206 -42.60 44.64 -52.09
N GLN A 207 -41.63 44.44 -52.99
CA GLN A 207 -41.27 45.42 -54.01
C GLN A 207 -41.69 45.04 -55.45
N ASP A 208 -42.25 43.84 -55.65
CA ASP A 208 -42.67 43.32 -56.97
C ASP A 208 -44.20 43.25 -57.19
N TYR A 209 -45.01 43.97 -56.41
CA TYR A 209 -46.42 44.20 -56.75
C TYR A 209 -46.66 45.65 -57.19
N ILE A 210 -46.05 46.03 -58.32
CA ILE A 210 -46.50 47.13 -59.15
C ILE A 210 -47.13 46.53 -60.41
N GLY A 211 -48.45 46.71 -60.53
CA GLY A 211 -49.11 46.83 -61.83
C GLY A 211 -50.03 45.69 -62.26
N SER A 212 -51.33 45.86 -62.01
CA SER A 212 -52.33 45.49 -63.01
C SER A 212 -53.49 46.47 -62.97
N GLN A 213 -53.33 47.52 -63.78
CA GLN A 213 -54.40 48.39 -64.29
C GLN A 213 -55.54 47.55 -64.88
N TYR A 214 -56.79 47.76 -64.47
CA TYR A 214 -57.94 47.55 -65.35
C TYR A 214 -59.05 48.59 -65.10
N ASN A 215 -59.17 49.47 -66.09
CA ASN A 215 -60.33 50.30 -66.44
C ASN A 215 -61.56 49.46 -66.81
N LYS A 216 -62.76 49.93 -66.44
CA LYS A 216 -63.96 50.14 -67.31
C LYS A 216 -65.14 50.53 -66.40
N SER A 217 -65.65 51.76 -66.42
CA SER A 217 -66.56 52.39 -67.41
C SER A 217 -68.04 52.05 -67.19
N ALA A 218 -68.83 53.13 -67.09
CA ALA A 218 -70.30 53.27 -67.15
C ALA A 218 -71.09 52.98 -65.87
#